data_AF-A0A9E3PLI2-F1
#
_entry.id   AF-A0A9E3PLI2-F1
#
_cell.length_a   1.000
_cell.length_b   1.000
_cell.length_c   1.000
_cell.angle_alpha   90.00
_cell.angle_beta   90.00
_cell.angle_gamma   90.00
#
_symmetry.space_group_name_H-M   'P 1'
#
loop_
_entity.id
_entity.type
_entity.pdbx_description
1 polymer ?
#
loop_
_entity_poly.entity_id
_entity_poly.type
_entity_poly.pdbx_seq_one_letter_code
_entity_poly.pdbx_strand_id
1 'polypeptide(L)' 'MVGLFDDEAPRPVTPHVLGQDLSTLSLHELTERIALLRAEIERLMAAQTAKEASRAQADAVFRS' A
#
# COMPACT_ATOMS: atom_id res chain seq x y z
N MET A 1 9.48 -17.42 24.66
CA MET A 1 8.68 -17.81 23.49
C MET A 1 7.33 -17.11 23.63
N VAL A 2 7.12 -16.02 22.88
CA VAL A 2 5.83 -15.30 22.82
C VAL A 2 5.41 -15.37 21.36
N GLY A 3 4.30 -16.07 21.12
CA GLY A 3 3.76 -16.37 19.81
C GLY A 3 3.06 -15.16 19.19
N LEU A 4 3.53 -14.79 18.01
CA LEU A 4 2.77 -14.65 16.77
C LEU A 4 1.24 -14.48 16.88
N PHE A 5 0.77 -13.35 17.39
CA PHE A 5 -0.56 -12.84 17.07
C PHE A 5 -0.40 -11.37 16.76
N ASP A 6 0.03 -11.14 15.52
CA ASP A 6 -0.04 -9.85 14.85
C ASP A 6 -1.50 -9.39 14.93
N ASP A 7 -1.70 -8.18 15.45
CA ASP A 7 -2.97 -7.47 15.49
C ASP A 7 -3.54 -7.40 14.06
N GLU A 8 -4.39 -8.36 13.67
CA GLU A 8 -5.27 -8.20 12.53
C GLU A 8 -6.39 -7.23 12.97
N ALA A 9 -5.99 -5.98 13.20
CA ALA A 9 -6.92 -4.87 13.29
C ALA A 9 -7.84 -4.95 12.06
N PRO A 10 -9.16 -4.68 12.21
CA PRO A 10 -10.08 -4.75 11.10
C PRO A 10 -9.52 -3.93 9.95
N ARG A 11 -9.16 -4.58 8.83
CA ARG A 11 -8.67 -3.85 7.66
C ARG A 11 -9.73 -2.82 7.32
N PRO A 12 -9.40 -1.52 7.27
CA PRO A 12 -10.38 -0.51 6.94
C PRO A 12 -11.02 -0.91 5.61
N VAL A 13 -12.36 -1.07 5.63
CA VAL A 13 -13.12 -1.44 4.44
C VAL A 13 -12.84 -0.37 3.41
N THR A 14 -12.11 -0.75 2.37
CA THR A 14 -11.72 0.19 1.33
C THR A 14 -12.98 0.51 0.52
N PRO A 15 -13.47 1.76 0.50
CA PRO A 15 -14.77 2.12 -0.10
C PRO A 15 -14.74 2.11 -1.64
N HIS A 16 -13.65 1.65 -2.24
CA HIS A 16 -13.44 1.62 -3.68
C HIS A 16 -12.82 0.28 -4.10
N VAL A 17 -13.28 -0.24 -5.23
CA VAL A 17 -12.77 -1.46 -5.87
C VAL A 17 -12.12 -1.09 -7.20
N LEU A 18 -10.94 -1.64 -7.47
CA LEU A 18 -10.27 -1.40 -8.76
C LEU A 18 -11.09 -1.97 -9.91
N GLY A 19 -11.28 -1.17 -10.96
CA GLY A 19 -12.04 -1.57 -12.13
C GLY A 19 -13.56 -1.61 -11.91
N GLN A 20 -14.08 -1.05 -10.81
CA GLN A 20 -15.52 -0.88 -10.63
C GLN A 20 -16.11 0.06 -11.70
N ASP A 21 -17.40 -0.11 -11.99
CA ASP A 21 -18.13 0.86 -12.80
C ASP A 21 -18.17 2.22 -12.07
N LEU A 22 -17.97 3.28 -12.85
CA LEU A 22 -17.94 4.67 -12.40
C LEU A 22 -19.22 5.42 -12.77
N SER A 23 -20.10 4.81 -13.58
CA SER A 23 -21.30 5.47 -14.12
C SER A 23 -22.26 5.99 -13.04
N THR A 24 -22.27 5.36 -11.87
CA THR A 24 -23.14 5.70 -10.73
C THR A 24 -22.47 6.64 -9.73
N LEU A 25 -21.21 7.05 -9.95
CA LEU A 25 -20.45 7.87 -9.01
C LEU A 25 -20.56 9.35 -9.35
N SER A 26 -20.67 10.18 -8.32
CA SER A 26 -20.55 11.62 -8.44
C SER A 26 -19.11 12.09 -8.62
N LEU A 27 -18.91 13.31 -9.11
CA LEU A 27 -17.59 13.91 -9.26
C LEU A 27 -16.83 14.04 -7.93
N HIS A 28 -17.55 14.35 -6.85
CA HIS A 28 -16.96 14.46 -5.52
C HIS A 28 -16.43 13.10 -5.05
N GLU A 29 -17.24 12.06 -5.17
CA GLU A 29 -16.84 10.69 -4.84
C GLU A 29 -15.65 10.20 -5.69
N LEU A 30 -15.60 10.54 -6.98
CA LEU A 30 -14.45 10.24 -7.83
C LEU A 30 -13.19 10.95 -7.31
N THR A 31 -13.32 12.20 -6.88
CA THR A 31 -12.20 12.99 -6.34
C THR A 31 -11.66 12.38 -5.05
N GLU A 32 -12.53 12.00 -4.11
CA GLU A 32 -12.15 11.34 -2.87
C GLU A 32 -11.45 10.00 -3.12
N ARG A 33 -12.00 9.19 -4.03
CA ARG A 33 -11.39 7.89 -4.40
C ARG A 33 -10.02 8.06 -5.05
N ILE A 34 -9.85 9.05 -5.93
CA ILE A 34 -8.55 9.37 -6.53
C ILE A 34 -7.54 9.76 -5.46
N ALA A 35 -7.93 10.57 -4.48
CA ALA A 35 -7.04 10.97 -3.39
C ALA A 35 -6.58 9.76 -2.57
N LEU A 36 -7.49 8.85 -2.21
CA LEU A 36 -7.17 7.61 -1.49
C LEU A 36 -6.20 6.73 -2.27
N LEU A 37 -6.45 6.51 -3.56
CA LEU A 37 -5.59 5.69 -4.41
C LEU A 37 -4.20 6.29 -4.58
N ARG A 38 -4.08 7.62 -4.68
CA ARG A 38 -2.77 8.30 -4.76
C ARG A 38 -1.97 8.13 -3.47
N ALA A 39 -2.59 8.30 -2.31
CA ALA A 39 -1.94 8.08 -1.03
C ALA A 39 -1.44 6.62 -0.90
N GLU A 40 -2.23 5.66 -1.39
CA GLU A 40 -1.83 4.25 -1.38
C GLU A 40 -0.67 3.97 -2.34
N ILE A 41 -0.64 4.59 -3.52
CA ILE A 41 0.51 4.52 -4.44
C ILE A 41 1.79 5.03 -3.77
N GLU A 42 1.72 6.17 -3.08
CA GLU A 42 2.88 6.74 -2.36
C GLU A 42 3.39 5.80 -1.27
N ARG A 43 2.48 5.20 -0.49
CA ARG A 43 2.82 4.20 0.53
C ARG A 43 3.54 2.99 -0.09
N LEU A 44 3.02 2.46 -1.20
CA LEU A 44 3.61 1.31 -1.90
C LEU A 44 4.99 1.65 -2.49
N MET A 45 5.15 2.84 -3.07
CA MET A 45 6.44 3.32 -3.57
C MET A 45 7.47 3.43 -2.44
N ALA A 46 7.10 3.99 -1.29
CA ALA A 46 7.99 4.08 -0.14
C ALA A 46 8.44 2.69 0.36
N ALA A 47 7.50 1.74 0.43
CA ALA A 47 7.81 0.36 0.81
C ALA A 47 8.71 -0.35 -0.22
N GLN A 48 8.50 -0.10 -1.51
CA GLN A 48 9.37 -0.61 -2.58
C GLN A 48 10.80 -0.09 -2.40
N THR A 49 10.98 1.23 -2.27
CA THR A 49 12.31 1.84 -2.09
C THR A 49 13.01 1.30 -0.85
N ALA A 50 12.30 1.13 0.27
CA ALA A 50 12.86 0.55 1.49
C ALA A 50 13.35 -0.90 1.27
N LYS A 51 12.58 -1.71 0.51
CA LYS A 51 12.97 -3.09 0.17
C LYS A 51 14.17 -3.14 -0.78
N GLU A 52 14.23 -2.25 -1.77
CA GLU A 52 15.37 -2.14 -2.67
C GLU A 52 16.65 -1.74 -1.93
N ALA A 53 16.56 -0.76 -1.02
CA ALA A 53 17.69 -0.35 -0.18
C ALA A 53 18.19 -1.52 0.71
N SER A 54 17.26 -2.28 1.31
CA SER A 54 17.60 -3.47 2.10
C SER A 54 18.30 -4.54 1.26
N ARG A 55 17.80 -4.81 0.04
CA ARG A 55 18.44 -5.75 -0.90
C ARG A 55 19.85 -5.30 -1.30
N ALA A 56 20.01 -4.03 -1.65
CA ALA A 56 21.31 -3.50 -2.05
C ALA A 56 22.35 -3.57 -0.92
N GLN A 57 21.94 -3.32 0.33
CA GLN A 57 22.81 -3.48 1.50
C GLN A 57 23.20 -4.96 1.71
N ALA A 58 22.26 -5.89 1.59
CA ALA A 58 22.55 -7.32 1.69
C ALA A 58 23.55 -7.76 0.60
N ASP A 59 23.31 -7.38 -0.65
CA ASP A 59 24.17 -7.73 -1.80
C ASP A 59 25.59 -7.15 -1.70
N ALA A 60 25.80 -6.07 -0.92
CA ALA A 60 27.11 -5.49 -0.63
C ALA A 60 27.85 -6.26 0.48
N VAL A 61 27.13 -6.72 1.51
CA VAL A 61 27.68 -7.53 2.61
C VAL A 61 28.09 -8.93 2.15
N PHE A 62 27.38 -9.52 1.18
CA PHE A 62 27.72 -10.85 0.64
C PHE A 62 28.83 -10.85 -0.42
N ARG A 63 29.30 -9.68 -0.89
CA ARG A 63 30.39 -9.54 -1.87
C ARG A 63 31.74 -9.10 -1.27
N SER A 64 31.82 -8.94 0.04
CA SER A 64 33.07 -8.76 0.79
C SER A 64 33.65 -10.09 1.27
#